data_AF-A0A1V5TQY9-F1
#
_entry.id   AF-A0A1V5TQY9-F1
#
_cell.length_a   1.000
_cell.length_b   1.000
_cell.length_c   1.000
_cell.angle_alpha   90.00
_cell.angle_beta   90.00
_cell.angle_gamma   90.00
#
_symmetry.space_group_name_H-M   'P 1'
#
loop_
_entity.id
_entity.type
_entity.pdbx_description
1 polymer ?
#
loop_
_entity_poly.entity_id
_entity_poly.type
_entity_poly.pdbx_seq_one_letter_code
_entity_poly.pdbx_strand_id
1 'polypeptide(L)' 'MPTFSETWLPYIYLYGVGGIFFFVGMHLVKKTKALNKKKKQHRFWLRALYGGFFFFMFLHAFLIIAALYF' A
#
# COMPACT_ATOMS: atom_id res chain seq x y z
N MET A 1 -10.61 18.55 -17.88
CA MET A 1 -10.64 17.72 -16.65
C MET A 1 -9.85 16.47 -16.92
N PRO A 2 -9.01 15.99 -15.98
CA PRO A 2 -8.27 14.75 -16.14
C PRO A 2 -9.23 13.60 -16.41
N THR A 3 -8.88 12.73 -17.34
CA THR A 3 -9.64 11.52 -17.63
C THR A 3 -9.41 10.46 -16.54
N PHE A 4 -10.28 9.45 -16.48
CA PHE A 4 -10.08 8.29 -15.60
C PHE A 4 -8.71 7.63 -15.82
N SER A 5 -8.28 7.53 -17.09
CA SER A 5 -7.01 6.91 -17.47
C SER A 5 -5.78 7.69 -16.97
N GLU A 6 -5.92 8.98 -16.72
CA GLU A 6 -4.84 9.85 -16.22
C GLU A 6 -4.78 9.94 -14.69
N THR A 7 -5.82 9.46 -13.99
CA THR A 7 -5.96 9.63 -12.54
C THR A 7 -6.14 8.30 -11.81
N TRP A 8 -7.26 7.64 -12.05
CA TRP A 8 -7.66 6.43 -11.33
C TRP A 8 -7.00 5.17 -11.88
N LEU A 9 -6.78 5.07 -13.19
CA LEU A 9 -6.15 3.89 -13.78
C LEU A 9 -4.70 3.66 -13.25
N PRO A 10 -3.82 4.68 -13.19
CA PRO A 10 -2.47 4.52 -12.63
C PRO A 10 -2.51 4.22 -11.12
N TYR A 11 -3.44 4.84 -10.39
CA TYR A 11 -3.67 4.57 -8.96
C TYR A 11 -4.07 3.11 -8.72
N ILE A 12 -5.05 2.59 -9.46
CA ILE A 12 -5.50 1.20 -9.38
C ILE A 12 -4.38 0.24 -9.77
N TYR A 13 -3.58 0.59 -10.79
CA TYR A 13 -2.43 -0.22 -11.17
C TYR A 13 -1.40 -0.29 -10.05
N LEU A 14 -1.04 0.84 -9.44
CA LEU A 14 -0.05 0.91 -8.38
C LEU A 14 -0.48 0.14 -7.12
N TYR A 15 -1.69 0.37 -6.61
CA TYR A 15 -2.15 -0.26 -5.37
C TYR A 15 -2.84 -1.61 -5.58
N GLY A 16 -3.32 -1.91 -6.78
CA GLY A 16 -3.87 -3.21 -7.17
C GLY A 16 -2.75 -4.17 -7.56
N VAL A 17 -2.13 -3.95 -8.72
CA VAL A 17 -1.05 -4.82 -9.23
C VAL A 17 0.18 -4.74 -8.31
N GLY A 18 0.67 -3.54 -8.01
CA GLY A 18 1.77 -3.37 -7.06
C GLY A 18 1.43 -3.86 -5.65
N GLY A 19 0.17 -3.72 -5.24
CA GLY A 19 -0.33 -4.28 -3.99
C GLY A 19 -0.22 -5.81 -3.92
N ILE A 20 -0.57 -6.52 -5.00
CA ILE A 20 -0.41 -7.98 -5.08
C ILE A 20 1.05 -8.36 -4.82
N PHE A 21 2.00 -7.73 -5.51
CA PHE A 21 3.43 -7.98 -5.30
C PHE A 21 3.86 -7.69 -3.85
N PHE A 22 3.38 -6.58 -3.28
CA PHE A 22 3.65 -6.24 -1.89
C PHE A 22 3.13 -7.31 -0.92
N PHE A 23 1.87 -7.75 -1.06
CA PHE A 23 1.28 -8.76 -0.19
C PHE A 23 1.95 -10.14 -0.33
N VAL A 24 2.35 -10.53 -1.55
CA VAL A 24 3.14 -11.75 -1.78
C VAL A 24 4.50 -11.65 -1.10
N GLY A 25 5.20 -10.52 -1.24
CA GLY A 25 6.46 -10.27 -0.54
C GLY A 25 6.30 -10.33 0.98
N MET A 26 5.24 -9.71 1.51
CA MET A 26 4.93 -9.75 2.94
C MET A 26 4.58 -11.16 3.43
N HIS A 27 3.95 -11.99 2.60
CA HIS A 27 3.72 -13.40 2.91
C HIS A 27 5.05 -14.16 3.00
N LEU A 28 5.97 -13.95 2.05
CA LEU A 28 7.31 -14.54 2.07
C LEU A 28 8.10 -14.12 3.31
N VAL A 29 8.12 -12.83 3.66
CA VAL A 29 8.81 -12.28 4.84
C VAL A 29 8.32 -12.94 6.14
N LYS A 30 7.02 -13.26 6.23
CA LYS A 30 6.46 -14.01 7.35
C LYS A 30 6.88 -15.49 7.31
N LYS A 31 6.84 -16.11 6.13
CA LYS A 31 7.18 -17.53 5.91
C LYS A 31 8.64 -17.83 6.24
N THR A 32 9.57 -16.96 5.83
CA THR A 32 11.01 -17.10 6.11
C THR A 32 11.40 -16.66 7.53
N LYS A 33 10.45 -16.20 8.34
CA LYS A 33 10.66 -15.63 9.67
C LYS A 33 11.58 -14.40 9.70
N ALA A 34 11.84 -13.76 8.55
CA ALA A 34 12.61 -12.51 8.46
C ALA A 34 12.00 -11.44 9.39
N LEU A 35 10.67 -11.28 9.35
CA LEU A 35 9.91 -10.56 10.38
C LEU A 35 9.09 -11.51 11.25
N ASN A 36 9.75 -12.09 12.26
CA ASN A 36 9.10 -12.92 13.26
C ASN A 36 8.11 -12.16 14.17
N LYS A 37 6.83 -12.50 14.09
CA LYS A 37 5.73 -11.94 14.93
C LYS A 37 5.95 -12.10 16.44
N LYS A 38 6.79 -13.04 16.89
CA LYS A 38 7.11 -13.21 18.32
C LYS A 38 7.92 -12.04 18.88
N LYS A 39 8.76 -11.39 18.07
CA LYS A 39 9.59 -10.24 18.49
C LYS A 39 8.80 -8.93 18.43
N LYS A 40 8.81 -8.13 19.53
CA LYS A 40 8.08 -6.85 19.64
C LYS A 40 8.46 -5.86 18.54
N GLN A 41 9.75 -5.69 18.27
CA GLN A 41 10.27 -4.81 17.22
C GLN A 41 9.82 -5.24 15.81
N HIS A 42 9.79 -6.53 15.53
CA HIS A 42 9.36 -7.04 14.21
C HIS A 42 7.86 -6.85 14.01
N ARG A 43 7.05 -6.93 15.08
CA ARG A 43 5.62 -6.58 15.02
C ARG A 43 5.39 -5.12 14.68
N PHE A 44 6.22 -4.22 15.22
CA PHE A 44 6.18 -2.81 14.84
C PHE A 44 6.42 -2.64 13.34
N TRP A 45 7.49 -3.25 12.80
CA TRP A 45 7.78 -3.20 11.37
C TRP A 45 6.68 -3.81 10.50
N LEU A 46 6.08 -4.94 10.91
CA LEU A 46 4.94 -5.49 10.19
C LEU A 46 3.75 -4.52 10.18
N ARG A 47 3.44 -3.88 11.31
CA ARG A 47 2.39 -2.86 11.39
C ARG A 47 2.73 -1.62 10.56
N ALA A 48 3.98 -1.17 10.56
CA ALA A 48 4.43 -0.04 9.77
C ALA A 48 4.37 -0.33 8.26
N LEU A 49 4.71 -1.55 7.83
CA LEU A 49 4.63 -1.95 6.42
C LEU A 49 3.18 -2.03 5.93
N TYR A 50 2.31 -2.74 6.64
CA TYR A 50 0.89 -2.81 6.26
C TYR A 50 0.21 -1.44 6.41
N GLY A 51 0.43 -0.77 7.55
CA GLY A 51 -0.14 0.53 7.82
C GLY A 51 0.34 1.60 6.84
N GLY A 52 1.62 1.61 6.49
CA GLY A 52 2.18 2.51 5.49
C GLY A 52 1.56 2.31 4.12
N PHE A 53 1.41 1.05 3.67
CA PHE A 53 0.72 0.76 2.40
C PHE A 53 -0.69 1.36 2.35
N PHE A 54 -1.52 1.10 3.37
CA PHE A 54 -2.88 1.65 3.42
C PHE A 54 -2.90 3.16 3.62
N PHE A 55 -2.01 3.71 4.44
CA PHE A 55 -1.90 5.15 4.65
C PHE A 55 -1.63 5.87 3.33
N PHE A 56 -0.63 5.43 2.56
CA PHE A 56 -0.33 6.04 1.27
C PHE A 56 -1.43 5.79 0.24
N MET A 57 -2.07 4.62 0.24
CA MET A 57 -3.23 4.34 -0.60
C MET A 57 -4.36 5.37 -0.35
N PHE A 58 -4.76 5.57 0.91
CA PHE A 58 -5.82 6.52 1.24
C PHE A 58 -5.41 7.97 1.03
N LEU A 59 -4.18 8.34 1.42
CA LEU A 59 -3.67 9.70 1.20
C LEU A 59 -3.65 10.03 -0.29
N HIS A 60 -3.20 9.10 -1.14
CA HIS A 60 -3.14 9.33 -2.58
C HIS A 60 -4.55 9.43 -3.19
N ALA A 61 -5.49 8.55 -2.81
CA ALA A 61 -6.88 8.68 -3.23
C ALA A 61 -7.51 10.00 -2.80
N PHE A 62 -7.25 10.42 -1.56
CA PHE A 62 -7.69 11.71 -1.04
C PHE A 62 -7.14 12.88 -1.88
N LEU A 63 -5.85 12.84 -2.26
CA LEU A 63 -5.25 13.87 -3.10
C LEU A 63 -5.81 13.89 -4.53
N ILE A 64 -6.15 12.72 -5.10
CA ILE A 64 -6.83 12.66 -6.41
C ILE A 64 -8.20 13.35 -6.32
N ILE A 65 -8.98 13.04 -5.27
CA ILE A 65 -10.28 13.67 -5.04
C ILE A 65 -10.11 15.17 -4.81
N ALA A 66 -9.15 15.57 -3.97
CA ALA A 66 -8.85 16.98 -3.72
C ALA A 66 -8.57 17.73 -5.03
N ALA A 67 -7.70 17.19 -5.89
CA ALA A 67 -7.35 17.81 -7.16
C ALA A 67 -8.48 17.82 -8.22
N LEU A 68 -9.45 16.91 -8.13
CA LEU A 68 -10.56 16.83 -9.08
C LEU A 68 -11.73 17.75 -8.71
N TYR A 69 -11.90 18.07 -7.43
CA TYR A 69 -13.12 18.73 -6.93
C TYR A 69 -12.87 20.01 -6.13
N PHE A 70 -11.63 20.34 -5.80
CA PHE A 70 -11.23 21.57 -5.10
C PHE A 70 -10.14 22.30 -5.90
#